data_AF-A0A941KY89-F1
#
_entry.id   AF-A0A941KY89-F1
#
_cell.length_a   1.000
_cell.length_b   1.000
_cell.length_c   1.000
_cell.angle_alpha   90.00
_cell.angle_beta   90.00
_cell.angle_gamma   90.00
#
_symmetry.space_group_name_H-M   'P 1'
#
loop_
_entity.id
_entity.type
_entity.pdbx_description
1 polymer ?
#
loop_
_entity_poly.entity_id
_entity_poly.type
_entity_poly.pdbx_seq_one_letter_code
_entity_poly.pdbx_strand_id
1 'polypeptide(L)'
;MKYFTTGLLLLLLLSGCSTAGRFGSENYIVDLRWQRYCIDGGADCRSFSLIGPSYREQWIADAFGMPEQYYSWTGDELVALVLNPPDGSYQPEPIGGGQYRVPPTFATHVVWDVLAMEYYLLYRNDNGSQAVQEPWPQPRRFSVPQ
;
A
#
# COMPACT_ATOMS: atom_id res chain seq x y z
N MET A 1 -0.22 -49.13 -42.31
CA MET A 1 -1.02 -48.95 -41.09
C MET A 1 -0.21 -48.12 -40.11
N LYS A 2 -0.59 -46.85 -39.96
CA LYS A 2 -0.24 -45.96 -38.83
C LYS A 2 -1.05 -46.50 -37.63
N TYR A 3 -0.64 -46.45 -36.36
CA TYR A 3 -0.41 -45.32 -35.46
C TYR A 3 0.11 -45.96 -34.15
N PHE A 4 1.07 -45.37 -33.42
CA PHE A 4 1.12 -45.44 -31.94
C PHE A 4 2.31 -44.66 -31.36
N THR A 5 2.35 -43.33 -31.54
CA THR A 5 3.23 -42.46 -30.75
C THR A 5 2.63 -41.07 -30.67
N THR A 6 1.58 -40.89 -29.87
CA THR A 6 1.07 -39.57 -29.48
C THR A 6 0.35 -39.73 -28.16
N GLY A 7 1.10 -39.60 -27.07
CA GLY A 7 0.54 -39.75 -25.72
C GLY A 7 1.52 -39.36 -24.63
N LEU A 8 2.38 -38.36 -24.84
CA LEU A 8 3.25 -37.86 -23.76
C LEU A 8 3.80 -36.46 -24.03
N LEU A 9 3.00 -35.54 -24.59
CA LEU A 9 3.49 -34.19 -24.88
C LEU A 9 2.46 -33.09 -24.60
N LEU A 10 1.63 -33.25 -23.56
CA LEU A 10 0.62 -32.25 -23.23
C LEU A 10 0.39 -32.04 -21.72
N LEU A 11 1.44 -32.20 -20.90
CA LEU A 11 1.37 -31.95 -19.45
C LEU A 11 2.40 -30.93 -18.92
N LEU A 12 3.17 -30.27 -19.80
CA LEU A 12 4.26 -29.37 -19.40
C LEU A 12 3.93 -27.86 -19.51
N LEU A 13 2.70 -27.47 -19.83
CA LEU A 13 2.34 -26.06 -20.07
C LEU A 13 1.49 -25.40 -18.97
N LEU A 14 1.35 -26.02 -17.81
CA LEU A 14 0.58 -25.48 -16.68
C LEU A 14 1.44 -25.05 -15.49
N SER A 15 2.73 -24.76 -15.69
CA SER A 15 3.45 -23.89 -14.75
C SER A 15 3.00 -22.44 -14.99
N GLY A 16 1.76 -22.15 -14.61
CA GLY A 16 1.32 -20.79 -14.39
C GLY A 16 2.28 -20.18 -13.39
N CYS A 17 3.12 -19.27 -13.86
CA CYS A 17 3.93 -18.42 -13.00
C CYS A 17 2.92 -17.54 -12.28
N SER A 18 2.36 -18.02 -11.16
CA SER A 18 1.75 -17.13 -10.20
C SER A 18 2.89 -16.22 -9.78
N THR A 19 2.90 -14.99 -10.28
CA THR A 19 3.56 -13.89 -9.61
C THR A 19 2.87 -13.75 -8.26
N ALA A 20 3.25 -14.62 -7.32
CA ALA A 20 3.13 -14.33 -5.91
C ALA A 20 3.79 -12.96 -5.79
N GLY A 21 2.97 -11.93 -5.55
CA GLY A 21 3.46 -10.57 -5.44
C GLY A 21 4.66 -10.60 -4.53
N ARG A 22 5.83 -10.25 -5.08
CA ARG A 22 7.00 -10.08 -4.23
C ARG A 22 6.64 -8.94 -3.30
N PHE A 23 6.52 -9.27 -2.01
CA PHE A 23 6.23 -8.30 -0.99
C PHE A 23 7.29 -7.21 -1.08
N GLY A 24 6.82 -5.97 -1.09
CA GLY A 24 7.69 -4.84 -0.98
C GLY A 24 8.33 -4.82 0.40
N SER A 25 9.57 -5.28 0.52
CA SER A 25 10.48 -4.79 1.58
C SER A 25 10.92 -3.35 1.29
N GLU A 26 10.17 -2.65 0.44
CA GLU A 26 10.44 -1.28 0.03
C GLU A 26 10.07 -0.35 1.17
N ASN A 27 10.96 0.61 1.44
CA ASN A 27 10.64 1.70 2.32
C ASN A 27 9.56 2.59 1.69
N TYR A 28 9.05 3.52 2.46
CA TYR A 28 8.23 4.62 1.97
C TYR A 28 9.00 5.92 2.01
N ILE A 29 8.62 6.83 1.14
CA ILE A 29 9.06 8.21 1.19
C ILE A 29 7.88 9.09 1.61
N VAL A 30 8.07 9.83 2.70
CA VAL A 30 7.21 10.94 3.11
C VAL A 30 7.81 12.21 2.52
N ASP A 31 7.12 12.83 1.57
CA ASP A 31 7.50 14.09 0.97
C ASP A 31 6.69 15.24 1.58
N LEU A 32 7.33 16.05 2.43
CA LEU A 32 6.68 17.17 3.12
C LEU A 32 6.33 18.34 2.19
N ARG A 33 7.05 18.49 1.06
CA ARG A 33 6.80 19.60 0.12
C ARG A 33 5.48 19.39 -0.62
N TRP A 34 5.23 18.15 -1.04
CA TRP A 34 4.05 17.81 -1.83
C TRP A 34 2.96 17.10 -1.02
N GLN A 35 3.19 16.86 0.28
CA GLN A 35 2.35 16.05 1.16
C GLN A 35 2.01 14.68 0.55
N ARG A 36 3.04 13.97 0.09
CA ARG A 36 2.89 12.66 -0.55
C ARG A 36 3.54 11.56 0.24
N TYR A 37 2.91 10.40 0.17
CA TYR A 37 3.44 9.13 0.61
C TYR A 37 3.71 8.29 -0.63
N CYS A 38 4.95 7.84 -0.82
CA CYS A 38 5.39 7.11 -2.02
C CYS A 38 6.07 5.80 -1.65
N ILE A 39 6.01 4.80 -2.53
CA ILE A 39 6.86 3.61 -2.40
C ILE A 39 8.28 3.97 -2.86
N ASP A 40 9.30 3.68 -2.04
CA ASP A 40 10.70 3.96 -2.37
C ASP A 40 11.13 3.13 -3.61
N GLY A 41 11.69 3.80 -4.63
CA GLY A 41 12.00 3.21 -5.93
C GLY A 41 10.80 3.00 -6.87
N GLY A 42 9.58 3.31 -6.43
CA GLY A 42 8.36 3.24 -7.24
C GLY A 42 7.96 4.60 -7.86
N ALA A 43 7.04 4.57 -8.82
CA ALA A 43 6.40 5.78 -9.36
C ALA A 43 5.10 6.15 -8.62
N ASP A 44 4.59 5.24 -7.79
CA ASP A 44 3.31 5.39 -7.13
C ASP A 44 3.44 6.25 -5.88
N CYS A 45 2.67 7.34 -5.86
CA CYS A 45 2.55 8.26 -4.74
C CYS A 45 1.08 8.56 -4.47
N ARG A 46 0.71 8.67 -3.18
CA ARG A 46 -0.61 9.04 -2.71
C ARG A 46 -0.53 10.30 -1.86
N SER A 47 -1.51 11.19 -1.99
CA SER A 47 -1.58 12.39 -1.15
C SER A 47 -2.04 12.01 0.25
N PHE A 48 -1.40 12.55 1.29
CA PHE A 48 -1.88 12.40 2.66
C PHE A 48 -3.27 13.01 2.86
N SER A 49 -3.63 14.02 2.05
CA SER A 49 -4.96 14.65 2.10
C SER A 49 -6.11 13.69 1.78
N LEU A 50 -5.84 12.52 1.20
CA LEU A 50 -6.89 11.52 0.91
C LEU A 50 -7.53 10.95 2.18
N ILE A 51 -6.87 11.09 3.35
CA ILE A 51 -7.44 10.64 4.62
C ILE A 51 -8.66 11.47 5.05
N GLY A 52 -8.82 12.71 4.57
CA GLY A 52 -10.05 13.48 4.75
C GLY A 52 -10.78 13.57 3.42
N PRO A 53 -11.85 12.79 3.14
CA PRO A 53 -12.81 12.18 4.06
C PRO A 53 -12.79 10.64 4.08
N SER A 54 -12.00 10.03 4.98
CA SER A 54 -11.97 8.58 5.17
C SER A 54 -12.94 8.14 6.27
N TYR A 55 -13.25 6.84 6.27
CA TYR A 55 -13.90 6.14 7.40
C TYR A 55 -12.97 5.04 7.95
N ARG A 56 -11.69 5.08 7.57
CA ARG A 56 -10.69 4.03 7.78
C ARG A 56 -9.52 4.50 8.63
N GLU A 57 -9.63 5.69 9.22
CA GLU A 57 -8.69 6.21 10.22
C GLU A 57 -8.50 5.20 11.36
N GLN A 58 -9.56 4.50 11.75
CA GLN A 58 -9.48 3.45 12.76
C GLN A 58 -8.47 2.35 12.39
N TRP A 59 -8.37 1.96 11.12
CA TRP A 59 -7.44 0.90 10.72
C TRP A 59 -5.98 1.33 10.91
N ILE A 60 -5.70 2.60 10.62
CA ILE A 60 -4.38 3.20 10.87
C ILE A 60 -4.14 3.31 12.38
N ALA A 61 -5.14 3.75 13.16
CA ALA A 61 -5.04 3.86 14.62
C ALA A 61 -4.71 2.51 15.26
N ASP A 62 -5.43 1.45 14.88
CA ASP A 62 -5.21 0.09 15.35
C ASP A 62 -3.79 -0.39 15.00
N ALA A 63 -3.31 -0.05 13.81
CA ALA A 63 -1.98 -0.46 13.34
C ALA A 63 -0.83 0.23 14.10
N PHE A 64 -1.06 1.44 14.63
CA PHE A 64 -0.14 2.15 15.54
C PHE A 64 -0.40 1.83 17.03
N GLY A 65 -1.29 0.87 17.34
CA GLY A 65 -1.61 0.49 18.72
C GLY A 65 -2.26 1.62 19.52
N MET A 66 -2.97 2.53 18.85
CA MET A 66 -3.63 3.67 19.49
C MET A 66 -4.93 3.24 20.20
N PRO A 67 -5.40 3.98 21.21
CA PRO A 67 -6.65 3.67 21.91
C PRO A 67 -7.88 3.61 20.98
N GLU A 68 -8.85 2.78 21.30
CA GLU A 68 -10.10 2.70 20.54
C GLU A 68 -10.95 3.97 20.78
N GLN A 69 -11.05 4.82 19.75
CA GLN A 69 -11.85 6.05 19.75
C GLN A 69 -12.09 6.53 18.32
N TYR A 70 -12.97 7.51 18.14
CA TYR A 70 -13.14 8.13 16.83
C TYR A 70 -11.93 8.98 16.44
N TYR A 71 -11.33 8.67 15.29
CA TYR A 71 -10.24 9.44 14.69
C TYR A 71 -10.72 10.16 13.42
N SER A 72 -10.26 11.39 13.24
CA SER A 72 -10.52 12.21 12.06
C SER A 72 -9.30 13.08 11.84
N TRP A 73 -8.39 12.63 10.98
CA TRP A 73 -7.14 13.32 10.73
C TRP A 73 -7.20 14.18 9.47
N THR A 74 -6.49 15.28 9.50
CA THR A 74 -6.02 16.00 8.33
C THR A 74 -4.80 15.29 7.73
N GLY A 75 -4.42 15.65 6.49
CA GLY A 75 -3.20 15.14 5.88
C GLY A 75 -1.96 15.46 6.72
N ASP A 76 -1.89 16.65 7.33
CA ASP A 76 -0.78 17.07 8.19
C ASP A 76 -0.70 16.23 9.48
N GLU A 77 -1.84 15.92 10.09
CA GLU A 77 -1.88 15.07 11.29
C GLU A 77 -1.45 13.63 10.96
N LEU A 78 -1.84 13.10 9.79
CA LEU A 78 -1.38 11.79 9.35
C LEU A 78 0.13 11.79 9.04
N VAL A 79 0.66 12.85 8.44
CA VAL A 79 2.12 13.01 8.27
C VAL A 79 2.83 13.00 9.62
N ALA A 80 2.33 13.77 10.59
CA ALA A 80 2.91 13.84 11.92
C ALA A 80 2.90 12.47 12.63
N LEU A 81 1.81 11.72 12.51
CA LEU A 81 1.68 10.36 13.01
C LEU A 81 2.71 9.41 12.38
N VAL A 82 2.84 9.43 11.04
CA VAL A 82 3.80 8.58 10.33
C VAL A 82 5.25 8.94 10.66
N LEU A 83 5.55 10.23 10.88
CA LEU A 83 6.92 10.65 11.22
C LEU A 83 7.27 10.46 12.70
N ASN A 84 6.26 10.37 13.57
CA ASN A 84 6.44 10.24 15.02
C ASN A 84 5.49 9.16 15.55
N PRO A 85 5.75 7.87 15.25
CA PRO A 85 4.86 6.80 15.66
C PRO A 85 4.77 6.74 17.19
N PRO A 86 3.56 6.71 17.78
CA PRO A 86 3.36 6.81 19.23
C PRO A 86 3.87 5.58 20.00
N ASP A 87 3.95 4.44 19.33
CA ASP A 87 4.48 3.18 19.85
C ASP A 87 6.02 3.08 19.73
N GLY A 88 6.67 4.04 19.07
CA GLY A 88 8.11 4.02 18.80
C GLY A 88 8.55 2.86 17.91
N SER A 89 7.64 2.26 17.13
CA SER A 89 7.89 1.07 16.32
C SER A 89 8.97 1.24 15.25
N TYR A 90 9.28 2.48 14.87
CA TYR A 90 10.38 2.81 13.95
C TYR A 90 10.83 4.27 14.10
N GLN A 91 11.97 4.58 13.47
CA GLN A 91 12.48 5.94 13.32
C GLN A 91 12.63 6.27 11.83
N PRO A 92 11.97 7.33 11.32
CA PRO A 92 12.21 7.81 9.95
C PRO A 92 13.63 8.37 9.77
N GLU A 93 14.22 8.10 8.61
CA GLU A 93 15.52 8.62 8.19
C GLU A 93 15.31 9.87 7.31
N PRO A 94 15.83 11.05 7.67
CA PRO A 94 15.81 12.20 6.77
C PRO A 94 16.74 11.96 5.57
N ILE A 95 16.21 12.08 4.35
CA ILE A 95 16.99 11.88 3.11
C ILE A 95 17.23 13.19 2.33
N GLY A 96 16.85 14.33 2.92
CA GLY A 96 17.07 15.67 2.37
C GLY A 96 15.86 16.20 1.59
N GLY A 97 15.88 17.50 1.26
CA GLY A 97 14.83 18.12 0.44
C GLY A 97 13.43 18.20 1.07
N GLY A 98 13.31 17.95 2.37
CA GLY A 98 12.02 17.80 3.05
C GLY A 98 11.41 16.39 2.91
N GLN A 99 12.23 15.39 2.56
CA GLN A 99 11.81 14.01 2.44
C GLN A 99 12.37 13.15 3.56
N TYR A 100 11.58 12.17 3.99
CA TYR A 100 11.93 11.18 4.99
C TYR A 100 11.68 9.79 4.44
N ARG A 101 12.65 8.90 4.62
CA ARG A 101 12.48 7.47 4.39
C ARG A 101 11.90 6.82 5.63
N VAL A 102 10.84 6.05 5.45
CA VAL A 102 10.10 5.36 6.50
C VAL A 102 10.20 3.85 6.25
N PRO A 103 10.67 3.05 7.22
CA PRO A 103 10.84 1.62 7.03
C PRO A 103 9.50 0.89 6.90
N PRO A 104 9.47 -0.27 6.21
CA PRO A 104 8.26 -1.06 6.03
C PRO A 104 7.86 -1.81 7.31
N THR A 105 7.03 -1.17 8.12
CA THR A 105 6.34 -1.78 9.27
C THR A 105 4.87 -2.04 8.95
N PHE A 106 4.20 -2.89 9.74
CA PHE A 106 2.76 -3.12 9.60
C PHE A 106 1.95 -1.82 9.52
N ALA A 107 2.20 -0.87 10.44
CA ALA A 107 1.53 0.43 10.46
C ALA A 107 1.73 1.24 9.17
N THR A 108 2.97 1.31 8.68
CA THR A 108 3.31 2.08 7.47
C THR A 108 2.68 1.47 6.21
N HIS A 109 2.56 0.14 6.15
CA HIS A 109 1.83 -0.56 5.09
C HIS A 109 0.33 -0.24 5.14
N VAL A 110 -0.28 -0.26 6.32
CA VAL A 110 -1.71 0.06 6.49
C VAL A 110 -2.01 1.49 6.05
N VAL A 111 -1.14 2.45 6.38
CA VAL A 111 -1.30 3.84 5.91
C VAL A 111 -1.35 3.91 4.39
N TRP A 112 -0.40 3.26 3.70
CA TRP A 112 -0.43 3.21 2.24
C TRP A 112 -1.69 2.55 1.70
N ASP A 113 -2.08 1.41 2.25
CA ASP A 113 -3.23 0.64 1.77
C ASP A 113 -4.52 1.46 1.93
N VAL A 114 -4.70 2.16 3.06
CA VAL A 114 -5.82 3.08 3.27
C VAL A 114 -5.80 4.21 2.24
N LEU A 115 -4.66 4.90 2.06
CA LEU A 115 -4.57 6.00 1.08
C LEU A 115 -4.80 5.52 -0.36
N ALA A 116 -4.35 4.31 -0.71
CA ALA A 116 -4.61 3.69 -2.01
C ALA A 116 -6.10 3.35 -2.19
N MET A 117 -6.76 2.88 -1.14
CA MET A 117 -8.20 2.62 -1.14
C MET A 117 -9.01 3.91 -1.26
N GLU A 118 -8.66 4.98 -0.55
CA GLU A 118 -9.34 6.27 -0.68
C GLU A 118 -9.13 6.88 -2.06
N TYR A 119 -7.91 6.81 -2.60
CA TYR A 119 -7.67 7.19 -3.99
C TYR A 119 -8.56 6.42 -4.94
N TYR A 120 -8.60 5.09 -4.82
CA TYR A 120 -9.42 4.25 -5.67
C TYR A 120 -10.90 4.64 -5.58
N LEU A 121 -11.42 4.93 -4.38
CA LEU A 121 -12.84 5.31 -4.23
C LEU A 121 -13.16 6.67 -4.83
N LEU A 122 -12.31 7.67 -4.61
CA LEU A 122 -12.51 9.04 -5.10
C LEU A 122 -12.35 9.15 -6.62
N TYR A 123 -11.43 8.37 -7.19
CA TYR A 123 -11.08 8.45 -8.61
C TYR A 123 -11.57 7.25 -9.42
N ARG A 124 -12.34 6.33 -8.83
CA ARG A 124 -13.10 5.33 -9.60
C ARG A 124 -14.19 6.07 -10.36
N ASN A 125 -14.04 6.10 -11.68
CA ASN A 125 -14.95 6.78 -12.59
C ASN A 125 -16.41 6.35 -12.39
N ASP A 126 -17.25 7.27 -11.93
CA ASP A 126 -18.72 7.13 -11.93
C ASP A 126 -19.33 7.30 -13.35
N ASN A 127 -18.51 7.51 -14.39
CA ASN A 127 -18.96 7.84 -15.75
C ASN A 127 -19.25 6.64 -16.65
N GLY A 128 -19.36 5.41 -16.13
CA GLY A 128 -19.70 4.23 -16.94
C GLY A 128 -18.73 3.90 -18.08
N SER A 129 -17.60 4.61 -18.18
CA SER A 129 -16.52 4.34 -19.12
C SER A 129 -15.36 3.73 -18.34
N GLN A 130 -14.95 2.56 -18.83
CA GLN A 130 -14.00 1.61 -18.25
C GLN A 130 -12.55 2.15 -18.14
N ALA A 131 -12.32 3.33 -17.59
CA ALA A 131 -10.99 3.94 -17.56
C ALA A 131 -10.22 3.76 -16.23
N VAL A 132 -10.77 3.06 -15.24
CA VAL A 132 -9.96 2.47 -14.15
C VAL A 132 -10.12 0.95 -14.22
N GLN A 133 -9.24 0.31 -15.00
CA GLN A 133 -9.03 -1.14 -14.96
C GLN A 133 -8.11 -1.55 -13.81
N GLU A 134 -7.91 -0.69 -12.81
CA GLU A 134 -7.15 -1.09 -11.63
C GLU A 134 -8.07 -1.94 -10.73
N PRO A 135 -7.67 -3.19 -10.42
CA PRO A 135 -8.41 -3.98 -9.45
C PRO A 135 -8.40 -3.25 -8.11
N TRP A 136 -9.42 -3.50 -7.28
CA TRP A 136 -9.45 -2.99 -5.90
C TRP A 136 -8.10 -3.25 -5.25
N PRO A 137 -7.44 -2.21 -4.68
CA PRO A 137 -6.11 -2.35 -4.13
C PRO A 137 -6.17 -3.46 -3.09
N GLN A 138 -5.46 -4.55 -3.37
CA GLN A 138 -5.39 -5.65 -2.43
C GLN A 138 -4.51 -5.17 -1.27
N PRO A 139 -4.98 -5.29 -0.01
CA PRO A 139 -4.13 -4.99 1.14
C PRO A 139 -2.84 -5.77 1.00
N ARG A 140 -1.69 -5.10 1.16
CA ARG A 140 -0.37 -5.72 1.10
C ARG A 140 -0.20 -6.52 2.39
N ARG A 141 -0.69 -7.76 2.39
CA ARG A 141 -0.74 -8.63 3.57
C ARG A 141 0.68 -8.87 4.11
N PHE A 142 0.92 -8.49 5.37
CA PHE A 142 2.15 -8.78 6.08
C PHE A 142 2.19 -10.27 6.47
N SER A 143 3.23 -10.99 6.06
CA SER A 143 3.60 -12.25 6.72
C SER A 143 4.53 -11.91 7.88
N VAL A 144 4.03 -12.01 9.11
CA VAL A 144 4.91 -12.05 10.29
C VAL A 144 5.78 -13.30 10.12
N PRO A 145 7.13 -13.21 10.14
CA PRO A 145 7.96 -14.40 10.27
C PRO A 145 7.58 -15.07 11.60
N GLN A 146 7.10 -16.32 11.54
CA GLN A 146 6.99 -17.15 12.73
C GLN A 146 8.36 -17.64 13.16
#